data_AF-A0A1W6N041-F1
#
_entry.id   AF-A0A1W6N041-F1
#
_cell.length_a   1.000
_cell.length_b   1.000
_cell.length_c   1.000
_cell.angle_alpha   90.00
_cell.angle_beta   90.00
_cell.angle_gamma   90.00
#
_symmetry.space_group_name_H-M   'P 1'
#
loop_
_entity.id
_entity.type
_entity.pdbx_description
1 polymer ?
#
loop_
_entity_poly.entity_id
_entity_poly.type
_entity_poly.pdbx_seq_one_letter_code
_entity_poly.pdbx_strand_id
1 'polypeptide(L)'
;MSNTNFKPTPAASPGGARRAMEPGMNKRSSQRLRRLIACALPAALAVGALSMAAAPAQAQLAVDGPGLPSSVTPTPGESLWNIVSSAAIPTPVGFNSKNSQLRGYVMAFGGGTESVFSLGELNPSFGGTNLAPYISVSGGNYSLIDPNPGASGRDVSNLTQLVIGWAPAAAGPGGQSTAVTLSGLTNSAGSYDITALENLPSVQVSAGGGAYTGAPLFNFVNTSQPGSVTSQIVEFTATDGYVVTYSLAELDPAFGGSLNNILAYASTGSDFPADAIARTLSPNDSKHGRWVSNLNSVVVELASPAPVPGAGILSLGFLILLGLSARTGDIGAALRRLWA
;
A
#
# COMPACT_ATOMS: atom_id res chain seq x y z
N MET A 1 30.33 -59.57 42.07
CA MET A 1 31.58 -59.63 42.87
C MET A 1 32.36 -58.36 42.54
N SER A 2 32.40 -57.39 43.46
CA SER A 2 33.55 -57.06 44.33
C SER A 2 34.47 -56.03 43.65
N ASN A 3 34.38 -54.72 43.99
CA ASN A 3 35.18 -53.99 45.02
C ASN A 3 36.63 -53.68 44.52
N THR A 4 37.27 -52.52 44.75
CA THR A 4 37.23 -51.60 45.91
C THR A 4 37.42 -50.10 45.58
N ASN A 5 37.13 -49.23 46.56
CA ASN A 5 37.48 -47.80 46.59
C ASN A 5 39.00 -47.53 46.62
N PHE A 6 39.41 -46.30 46.26
CA PHE A 6 40.37 -45.53 47.08
C PHE A 6 40.18 -44.00 46.94
N LYS A 7 40.46 -43.25 48.01
CA LYS A 7 40.42 -41.77 48.08
C LYS A 7 41.38 -41.27 49.17
N PRO A 8 42.14 -40.19 48.91
CA PRO A 8 42.64 -39.32 49.99
C PRO A 8 42.35 -37.82 49.79
N THR A 9 42.18 -37.13 50.92
CA THR A 9 42.35 -35.68 51.14
C THR A 9 43.10 -35.57 52.48
N PRO A 10 44.00 -34.59 52.72
CA PRO A 10 43.65 -33.19 52.98
C PRO A 10 44.53 -32.25 52.10
N ALA A 11 44.79 -30.96 52.36
CA ALA A 11 44.57 -30.10 53.53
C ALA A 11 44.25 -28.63 53.17
N ALA A 12 44.48 -27.71 54.11
CA ALA A 12 43.93 -26.36 54.18
C ALA A 12 44.98 -25.27 54.48
N SER A 13 44.71 -24.05 53.98
CA SER A 13 45.07 -22.73 54.58
C SER A 13 46.55 -22.32 54.71
N PRO A 14 46.88 -21.02 54.99
CA PRO A 14 46.00 -19.89 55.34
C PRO A 14 46.19 -18.55 54.57
N GLY A 15 45.18 -17.68 54.68
CA GLY A 15 45.33 -16.26 55.10
C GLY A 15 46.01 -15.23 54.17
N GLY A 16 45.25 -14.22 53.72
CA GLY A 16 45.81 -13.04 53.03
C GLY A 16 44.78 -11.95 52.69
N ALA A 17 44.34 -11.17 53.69
CA ALA A 17 43.29 -10.16 53.49
C ALA A 17 43.84 -8.80 53.00
N ARG A 18 43.23 -8.22 51.96
CA ARG A 18 43.27 -6.77 51.68
C ARG A 18 41.90 -6.27 51.21
N ARG A 19 41.46 -5.14 51.80
CA ARG A 19 40.28 -4.39 51.35
C ARG A 19 40.62 -3.54 50.12
N ALA A 20 39.69 -3.45 49.18
CA ALA A 20 39.48 -2.31 48.29
C ALA A 20 37.96 -2.09 48.14
N MET A 21 37.52 -0.88 47.82
CA MET A 21 36.10 -0.49 47.89
C MET A 21 35.37 -0.72 46.55
N GLU A 22 34.16 -1.30 46.60
CA GLU A 22 33.20 -1.23 45.49
C GLU A 22 32.37 0.07 45.56
N PRO A 23 32.22 0.82 44.45
CA PRO A 23 31.19 1.86 44.32
C PRO A 23 29.82 1.23 44.05
N GLY A 24 29.11 0.84 45.12
CA GLY A 24 27.82 0.16 45.05
C GLY A 24 26.67 1.01 44.49
N MET A 25 26.53 1.09 43.15
CA MET A 25 25.45 1.84 42.51
C MET A 25 24.11 1.06 42.54
N ASN A 26 23.06 1.72 43.03
CA ASN A 26 21.92 1.06 43.65
C ASN A 26 20.90 0.47 42.63
N LYS A 27 20.70 -0.87 42.64
CA LYS A 27 19.71 -1.57 41.78
C LYS A 27 18.24 -1.20 42.05
N ARG A 28 17.94 -0.31 43.01
CA ARG A 28 16.58 0.16 43.33
C ARG A 28 16.09 1.31 42.43
N SER A 29 16.99 2.05 41.77
CA SER A 29 16.60 3.20 40.92
C SER A 29 15.84 2.77 39.66
N SER A 30 16.28 1.69 39.01
CA SER A 30 15.72 1.19 37.74
C SER A 30 14.32 0.59 37.86
N GLN A 31 13.91 0.16 39.06
CA GLN A 31 12.59 -0.43 39.29
C GLN A 31 11.46 0.61 39.48
N ARG A 32 11.77 1.82 39.95
CA ARG A 32 10.76 2.90 40.03
C ARG A 32 10.45 3.50 38.65
N LEU A 33 11.46 3.70 37.80
CA LEU A 33 11.26 4.20 36.45
C LEU A 33 10.37 3.25 35.61
N ARG A 34 10.56 1.92 35.76
CA ARG A 34 9.73 0.90 35.09
C ARG A 34 8.28 0.79 35.59
N ARG A 35 7.91 1.41 36.73
CA ARG A 35 6.53 1.44 37.23
C ARG A 35 5.76 2.74 36.90
N LEU A 36 6.46 3.80 36.47
CA LEU A 36 5.85 5.08 36.10
C LEU A 36 5.36 5.16 34.64
N ILE A 37 5.70 4.16 33.81
CA ILE A 37 5.23 4.03 32.41
C ILE A 37 4.00 3.11 32.31
N ALA A 38 3.64 2.43 33.40
CA ALA A 38 2.60 1.38 33.42
C ALA A 38 1.21 1.87 33.87
N CYS A 39 0.87 3.14 33.66
CA CYS A 39 -0.44 3.69 34.01
C CYS A 39 -0.84 4.82 33.04
N ALA A 40 -2.14 4.89 32.68
CA ALA A 40 -2.76 5.91 31.84
C ALA A 40 -2.26 6.02 30.37
N LEU A 41 -2.42 4.94 29.60
CA LEU A 41 -2.61 4.99 28.14
C LEU A 41 -3.83 4.12 27.77
N PRO A 42 -4.85 4.62 27.04
CA PRO A 42 -6.01 3.82 26.66
C PRO A 42 -5.63 2.68 25.70
N ALA A 43 -6.31 1.54 25.81
CA ALA A 43 -6.06 0.35 24.98
C ALA A 43 -6.37 0.52 23.47
N ALA A 44 -6.88 1.69 23.05
CA ALA A 44 -7.20 1.99 21.66
C ALA A 44 -5.97 2.17 20.73
N LEU A 45 -4.76 2.36 21.27
CA LEU A 45 -3.54 2.54 20.46
C LEU A 45 -2.78 1.24 20.14
N ALA A 46 -3.24 0.08 20.62
CA ALA A 46 -2.47 -1.18 20.58
C ALA A 46 -2.43 -1.89 19.21
N VAL A 47 -3.15 -1.40 18.19
CA VAL A 47 -3.30 -2.08 16.88
C VAL A 47 -2.40 -1.47 15.78
N GLY A 48 -1.97 -0.21 15.92
CA GLY A 48 -1.32 0.56 14.84
C GLY A 48 0.20 0.41 14.68
N ALA A 49 0.83 -0.64 15.23
CA ALA A 49 2.29 -0.68 15.44
C ALA A 49 3.03 -1.91 14.87
N LEU A 50 2.45 -2.65 13.92
CA LEU A 50 3.06 -3.85 13.33
C LEU A 50 3.17 -3.86 11.79
N SER A 51 3.27 -2.68 11.17
CA SER A 51 3.62 -2.57 9.75
C SER A 51 4.25 -1.20 9.39
N MET A 52 5.46 -0.92 9.91
CA MET A 52 6.36 0.00 9.20
C MET A 52 6.94 -0.70 7.97
N ALA A 53 6.08 -0.96 6.97
CA ALA A 53 6.52 -1.35 5.65
C ALA A 53 7.42 -0.23 5.08
N ALA A 54 8.45 -0.60 4.33
CA ALA A 54 9.20 0.38 3.57
C ALA A 54 8.25 1.06 2.58
N ALA A 55 8.30 2.39 2.50
CA ALA A 55 7.48 3.14 1.56
C ALA A 55 7.68 2.57 0.14
N PRO A 56 6.60 2.34 -0.63
CA PRO A 56 6.70 1.75 -1.96
C PRO A 56 7.64 2.57 -2.84
N ALA A 57 8.49 1.89 -3.62
CA ALA A 57 9.25 2.56 -4.67
C ALA A 57 8.25 3.09 -5.71
N GLN A 58 8.55 4.24 -6.32
CA GLN A 58 7.69 4.89 -7.32
C GLN A 58 8.55 5.47 -8.44
N ALA A 59 7.94 5.74 -9.60
CA ALA A 59 8.58 6.43 -10.70
C ALA A 59 7.69 7.59 -11.19
N GLN A 60 8.24 8.80 -11.20
CA GLN A 60 7.59 9.95 -11.83
C GLN A 60 7.99 10.01 -13.31
N LEU A 61 7.02 10.23 -14.19
CA LEU A 61 7.21 10.40 -15.62
C LEU A 61 6.66 11.77 -16.04
N ALA A 62 7.54 12.67 -16.45
CA ALA A 62 7.14 13.91 -17.11
C ALA A 62 6.62 13.61 -18.52
N VAL A 63 5.50 14.22 -18.87
CA VAL A 63 4.98 14.26 -20.25
C VAL A 63 5.58 15.50 -20.93
N ASP A 64 6.04 15.38 -22.17
CA ASP A 64 6.90 16.37 -22.85
C ASP A 64 6.21 17.70 -23.20
N GLY A 65 6.01 18.56 -22.19
CA GLY A 65 5.77 19.98 -22.35
C GLY A 65 7.08 20.79 -22.42
N PRO A 66 7.09 21.96 -23.09
CA PRO A 66 8.29 22.80 -23.20
C PRO A 66 8.75 23.34 -21.83
N GLY A 67 9.73 22.67 -21.22
CA GLY A 67 10.38 23.09 -19.98
C GLY A 67 10.65 22.00 -18.93
N LEU A 68 10.27 20.74 -19.16
CA LEU A 68 10.45 19.65 -18.18
C LEU A 68 11.66 18.74 -18.51
N PRO A 69 12.43 18.26 -17.50
CA PRO A 69 13.55 17.34 -17.72
C PRO A 69 13.15 15.87 -17.61
N SER A 70 13.76 15.02 -18.45
CA SER A 70 13.62 13.54 -18.50
C SER A 70 12.19 13.02 -18.63
N SER A 71 11.84 12.62 -19.86
CA SER A 71 10.47 12.49 -20.33
C SER A 71 10.25 11.29 -21.24
N VAL A 72 8.98 10.98 -21.48
CA VAL A 72 8.53 10.27 -22.68
C VAL A 72 7.69 11.26 -23.49
N THR A 73 7.96 11.35 -24.79
CA THR A 73 7.09 12.04 -25.76
C THR A 73 6.04 11.04 -26.26
N PRO A 74 4.76 11.13 -25.86
CA PRO A 74 3.75 10.18 -26.31
C PRO A 74 3.45 10.38 -27.80
N THR A 75 3.35 9.29 -28.55
CA THR A 75 2.81 9.33 -29.91
C THR A 75 1.30 9.65 -29.84
N PRO A 76 0.72 10.48 -30.72
CA PRO A 76 -0.72 10.73 -30.71
C PRO A 76 -1.51 9.42 -30.90
N GLY A 77 -2.35 9.07 -29.92
CA GLY A 77 -3.07 7.79 -29.90
C GLY A 77 -2.34 6.65 -29.19
N GLU A 78 -1.17 6.90 -28.60
CA GLU A 78 -0.43 5.89 -27.84
C GLU A 78 -1.14 5.54 -26.52
N SER A 79 -1.32 4.25 -26.26
CA SER A 79 -1.98 3.78 -25.05
C SER A 79 -1.12 4.05 -23.81
N LEU A 80 -1.80 4.37 -22.70
CA LEU A 80 -1.15 4.60 -21.41
C LEU A 80 -0.37 3.35 -20.96
N TRP A 81 -0.84 2.15 -21.31
CA TRP A 81 -0.09 0.91 -21.09
C TRP A 81 1.26 0.88 -21.81
N ASN A 82 1.34 1.27 -23.09
CA ASN A 82 2.60 1.28 -23.82
C ASN A 82 3.60 2.27 -23.21
N ILE A 83 3.12 3.44 -22.80
CA ILE A 83 3.91 4.49 -22.15
C ILE A 83 4.50 3.98 -20.82
N VAL A 84 3.68 3.37 -19.95
CA VAL A 84 4.18 2.92 -18.63
C VAL A 84 4.94 1.60 -18.69
N SER A 85 4.66 0.70 -19.64
CA SER A 85 5.39 -0.56 -19.79
C SER A 85 6.71 -0.43 -20.56
N SER A 86 6.89 0.64 -21.34
CA SER A 86 8.20 1.02 -21.93
C SER A 86 9.06 1.86 -20.99
N ALA A 87 8.47 2.56 -20.02
CA ALA A 87 9.21 3.20 -18.95
C ALA A 87 10.03 2.17 -18.14
N ALA A 88 11.26 2.52 -17.79
CA ALA A 88 12.14 1.68 -16.98
C ALA A 88 11.74 1.72 -15.49
N ILE A 89 10.54 1.21 -15.15
CA ILE A 89 10.02 1.27 -13.79
C ILE A 89 10.94 0.45 -12.85
N PRO A 90 11.46 1.04 -11.76
CA PRO A 90 12.20 0.30 -10.76
C PRO A 90 11.30 -0.77 -10.12
N THR A 91 11.75 -2.03 -10.11
CA THR A 91 11.04 -3.10 -9.41
C THR A 91 10.95 -2.77 -7.92
N PRO A 92 9.75 -2.56 -7.35
CA PRO A 92 9.60 -2.16 -5.95
C PRO A 92 10.03 -3.25 -4.97
N VAL A 93 10.17 -2.89 -3.69
CA VAL A 93 10.37 -3.89 -2.63
C VAL A 93 9.20 -4.88 -2.63
N GLY A 94 9.52 -6.17 -2.50
CA GLY A 94 8.55 -7.26 -2.58
C GLY A 94 8.02 -7.56 -3.99
N PHE A 95 8.60 -6.99 -5.05
CA PHE A 95 8.33 -7.45 -6.42
C PHE A 95 8.82 -8.90 -6.57
N ASN A 96 7.94 -9.77 -7.03
CA ASN A 96 8.17 -11.22 -7.17
C ASN A 96 7.55 -11.74 -8.48
N SER A 97 7.82 -12.99 -8.84
CA SER A 97 7.35 -13.60 -10.10
C SER A 97 5.84 -13.91 -10.14
N LYS A 98 5.09 -13.77 -9.02
CA LYS A 98 3.62 -13.86 -9.01
C LYS A 98 3.02 -12.50 -9.41
N ASN A 99 2.97 -12.20 -10.71
CA ASN A 99 2.23 -11.07 -11.29
C ASN A 99 2.34 -9.72 -10.55
N SER A 100 3.49 -9.43 -9.91
CA SER A 100 3.55 -8.34 -8.93
C SER A 100 3.41 -6.94 -9.52
N GLN A 101 3.39 -6.80 -10.86
CA GLN A 101 2.91 -5.60 -11.56
C GLN A 101 1.48 -5.20 -11.17
N LEU A 102 0.64 -6.13 -10.70
CA LEU A 102 -0.76 -5.87 -10.31
C LEU A 102 -0.90 -5.08 -9.00
N ARG A 103 0.20 -4.80 -8.30
CA ARG A 103 0.28 -3.81 -7.20
C ARG A 103 0.42 -2.37 -7.69
N GLY A 104 0.73 -2.15 -8.97
CA GLY A 104 1.02 -0.83 -9.51
C GLY A 104 -0.22 -0.06 -9.93
N TYR A 105 -0.12 1.25 -9.89
CA TYR A 105 -1.13 2.18 -10.41
C TYR A 105 -0.47 3.40 -11.06
N VAL A 106 -1.20 4.07 -11.93
CA VAL A 106 -0.76 5.28 -12.63
C VAL A 106 -1.68 6.42 -12.22
N MET A 107 -1.09 7.47 -11.67
CA MET A 107 -1.76 8.73 -11.34
C MET A 107 -1.48 9.74 -12.45
N ALA A 108 -2.51 10.34 -13.02
CA ALA A 108 -2.42 11.34 -14.07
C ALA A 108 -2.90 12.70 -13.57
N PHE A 109 -2.09 13.74 -13.77
CA PHE A 109 -2.36 15.11 -13.30
C PHE A 109 -2.30 16.11 -14.45
N GLY A 110 -3.28 17.00 -14.54
CA GLY A 110 -3.36 18.01 -15.58
C GLY A 110 -4.60 18.90 -15.44
N GLY A 111 -4.52 20.17 -15.85
CA GLY A 111 -5.68 21.07 -15.91
C GLY A 111 -6.41 21.34 -14.57
N GLY A 112 -5.89 20.85 -13.44
CA GLY A 112 -6.57 20.87 -12.13
C GLY A 112 -7.37 19.59 -11.81
N THR A 113 -7.35 18.56 -12.67
CA THR A 113 -7.92 17.24 -12.40
C THR A 113 -6.86 16.18 -12.11
N GLU A 114 -7.30 15.10 -11.47
CA GLU A 114 -6.52 13.90 -11.15
C GLU A 114 -7.33 12.66 -11.52
N SER A 115 -6.67 11.66 -12.09
CA SER A 115 -7.27 10.38 -12.44
C SER A 115 -6.30 9.23 -12.27
N VAL A 116 -6.78 8.11 -11.70
CA VAL A 116 -5.98 6.93 -11.36
C VAL A 116 -6.47 5.70 -12.14
N PHE A 117 -5.50 4.91 -12.61
CA PHE A 117 -5.68 3.70 -13.39
C PHE A 117 -4.82 2.59 -12.77
N SER A 118 -5.33 1.37 -12.58
CA SER A 118 -4.47 0.28 -12.09
C SER A 118 -3.62 -0.32 -13.23
N LEU A 119 -2.44 -0.85 -12.93
CA LEU A 119 -1.67 -1.60 -13.94
C LEU A 119 -2.37 -2.91 -14.34
N GLY A 120 -3.33 -3.40 -13.55
CA GLY A 120 -4.20 -4.52 -13.92
C GLY A 120 -5.31 -4.15 -14.91
N GLU A 121 -5.82 -2.93 -14.82
CA GLU A 121 -6.76 -2.31 -15.75
C GLU A 121 -6.12 -1.94 -17.09
N LEU A 122 -4.87 -1.44 -17.04
CA LEU A 122 -4.16 -1.02 -18.25
C LEU A 122 -3.55 -2.20 -19.03
N ASN A 123 -3.13 -3.27 -18.36
CA ASN A 123 -2.47 -4.40 -19.00
C ASN A 123 -3.49 -5.28 -19.77
N PRO A 124 -3.37 -5.43 -21.11
CA PRO A 124 -4.30 -6.23 -21.90
C PRO A 124 -4.45 -7.70 -21.46
N SER A 125 -3.45 -8.24 -20.75
CA SER A 125 -3.50 -9.62 -20.23
C SER A 125 -4.48 -9.79 -19.07
N PHE A 126 -4.61 -8.79 -18.21
CA PHE A 126 -5.28 -8.92 -16.89
C PHE A 126 -6.69 -8.33 -16.87
N GLY A 127 -7.30 -8.16 -18.04
CA GLY A 127 -8.59 -7.50 -18.20
C GLY A 127 -8.42 -6.01 -18.48
N GLY A 128 -7.53 -5.73 -19.43
CA GLY A 128 -7.55 -4.50 -20.21
C GLY A 128 -8.97 -4.10 -20.57
N THR A 129 -9.28 -2.81 -20.43
CA THR A 129 -10.55 -2.25 -20.89
C THR A 129 -10.77 -2.50 -22.38
N ASN A 130 -12.04 -2.52 -22.82
CA ASN A 130 -12.41 -2.82 -24.21
C ASN A 130 -11.77 -1.85 -25.22
N LEU A 131 -11.47 -0.64 -24.76
CA LEU A 131 -10.64 0.35 -25.46
C LEU A 131 -9.63 0.90 -24.45
N ALA A 132 -8.33 0.80 -24.71
CA ALA A 132 -7.31 1.22 -23.75
C ALA A 132 -7.23 2.77 -23.63
N PRO A 133 -7.11 3.34 -22.41
CA PRO A 133 -6.81 4.75 -22.20
C PRO A 133 -5.54 5.17 -22.96
N TYR A 134 -5.54 6.38 -23.53
CA TYR A 134 -4.49 6.82 -24.45
C TYR A 134 -4.21 8.33 -24.35
N ILE A 135 -3.04 8.74 -24.83
CA ILE A 135 -2.68 10.16 -24.90
C ILE A 135 -3.09 10.75 -26.25
N SER A 136 -3.99 11.72 -26.18
CA SER A 136 -4.31 12.61 -27.29
C SER A 136 -3.38 13.83 -27.28
N VAL A 137 -3.06 14.37 -28.47
CA VAL A 137 -2.21 15.55 -28.64
C VAL A 137 -2.95 16.55 -29.53
N SER A 138 -3.14 17.78 -29.05
CA SER A 138 -3.82 18.85 -29.80
C SER A 138 -3.27 20.23 -29.45
N GLY A 139 -2.85 21.00 -30.46
CA GLY A 139 -2.32 22.36 -30.28
C GLY A 139 -1.05 22.46 -29.42
N GLY A 140 -0.32 21.35 -29.22
CA GLY A 140 0.82 21.27 -28.31
C GLY A 140 0.47 20.90 -26.86
N ASN A 141 -0.82 20.72 -26.56
CA ASN A 141 -1.29 20.18 -25.27
C ASN A 141 -1.52 18.67 -25.37
N TYR A 142 -1.30 17.98 -24.25
CA TYR A 142 -1.65 16.57 -24.08
C TYR A 142 -2.93 16.45 -23.26
N SER A 143 -3.76 15.46 -23.58
CA SER A 143 -4.84 15.02 -22.69
C SER A 143 -4.87 13.50 -22.64
N LEU A 144 -4.89 12.93 -21.44
CA LEU A 144 -5.23 11.51 -21.24
C LEU A 144 -6.74 11.37 -21.43
N ILE A 145 -7.12 10.44 -22.31
CA ILE A 145 -8.52 10.12 -22.62
C ILE A 145 -8.78 8.68 -22.20
N ASP A 146 -9.87 8.44 -21.48
CA ASP A 146 -10.46 7.12 -21.30
C ASP A 146 -11.59 6.91 -22.33
N PRO A 147 -11.37 6.11 -23.40
CA PRO A 147 -12.35 5.90 -24.46
C PRO A 147 -13.53 4.99 -24.06
N ASN A 148 -13.60 4.48 -22.83
CA ASN A 148 -14.67 3.56 -22.44
C ASN A 148 -16.02 4.30 -22.24
N PRO A 149 -17.17 3.71 -22.62
CA PRO A 149 -18.46 4.37 -22.47
C PRO A 149 -18.78 4.76 -21.03
N GLY A 150 -18.98 6.06 -20.79
CA GLY A 150 -19.21 6.63 -19.45
C GLY A 150 -17.93 7.05 -18.71
N ALA A 151 -16.74 6.67 -19.18
CA ALA A 151 -15.48 6.88 -18.47
C ALA A 151 -14.90 8.29 -18.59
N SER A 152 -15.49 9.21 -19.36
CA SER A 152 -14.94 10.57 -19.61
C SER A 152 -14.80 11.45 -18.36
N GLY A 153 -15.38 11.06 -17.22
CA GLY A 153 -15.06 11.65 -15.91
C GLY A 153 -13.63 11.36 -15.42
N ARG A 154 -12.89 10.45 -16.09
CA ARG A 154 -11.50 10.08 -15.84
C ARG A 154 -10.51 10.78 -16.77
N ASP A 155 -10.98 11.59 -17.71
CA ASP A 155 -10.14 12.32 -18.66
C ASP A 155 -9.30 13.40 -17.93
N VAL A 156 -8.04 13.54 -18.31
CA VAL A 156 -7.12 14.54 -17.73
C VAL A 156 -6.66 15.48 -18.84
N SER A 157 -7.33 16.63 -18.93
CA SER A 157 -6.98 17.70 -19.87
C SER A 157 -5.70 18.43 -19.46
N ASN A 158 -4.90 18.89 -20.42
CA ASN A 158 -3.66 19.63 -20.14
C ASN A 158 -2.73 18.82 -19.20
N LEU A 159 -2.55 17.53 -19.53
CA LEU A 159 -1.75 16.56 -18.78
C LEU A 159 -0.30 17.05 -18.68
N THR A 160 0.19 17.22 -17.44
CA THR A 160 1.57 17.65 -17.14
C THR A 160 2.42 16.53 -16.56
N GLN A 161 1.81 15.54 -15.89
CA GLN A 161 2.55 14.56 -15.11
C GLN A 161 1.82 13.21 -15.05
N LEU A 162 2.60 12.14 -15.18
CA LEU A 162 2.22 10.77 -14.80
C LEU A 162 3.09 10.33 -13.61
N VAL A 163 2.50 9.65 -12.64
CA VAL A 163 3.25 9.03 -11.52
C VAL A 163 2.85 7.56 -11.41
N ILE A 164 3.85 6.68 -11.50
CA ILE A 164 3.68 5.25 -11.33
C ILE A 164 3.87 4.93 -9.84
N GLY A 165 2.75 4.83 -9.14
CA GLY A 165 2.66 4.42 -7.75
C GLY A 165 2.50 2.91 -7.60
N TRP A 166 2.63 2.43 -6.36
CA TRP A 166 2.59 1.01 -6.03
C TRP A 166 2.00 0.80 -4.64
N ALA A 167 1.12 -0.18 -4.49
CA ALA A 167 0.68 -0.70 -3.21
C ALA A 167 1.86 -1.23 -2.38
N PRO A 168 1.83 -1.16 -1.03
CA PRO A 168 2.82 -1.81 -0.17
C PRO A 168 2.99 -3.31 -0.45
N ALA A 169 4.12 -3.87 -0.01
CA ALA A 169 4.33 -5.31 -0.10
C ALA A 169 3.78 -5.98 1.17
N ALA A 170 2.71 -6.76 1.02
CA ALA A 170 2.28 -7.67 2.07
C ALA A 170 3.22 -8.89 2.15
N ALA A 171 3.32 -9.47 3.35
CA ALA A 171 3.90 -10.77 3.58
C ALA A 171 2.89 -11.59 4.40
N GLY A 172 2.68 -12.85 4.02
CA GLY A 172 1.68 -13.69 4.68
C GLY A 172 2.09 -15.17 4.71
N PRO A 173 1.60 -15.95 5.69
CA PRO A 173 1.94 -17.37 5.83
C PRO A 173 1.23 -18.29 4.83
N GLY A 174 0.25 -17.78 4.09
CA GLY A 174 -0.68 -18.58 3.29
C GLY A 174 -1.75 -19.27 4.15
N GLY A 175 -2.43 -20.25 3.55
CA GLY A 175 -3.55 -20.97 4.18
C GLY A 175 -4.91 -20.31 3.92
N GLN A 176 -5.98 -20.96 4.37
CA GLN A 176 -7.35 -20.50 4.11
C GLN A 176 -7.73 -19.30 4.99
N SER A 177 -8.33 -18.27 4.39
CA SER A 177 -8.91 -17.15 5.13
C SER A 177 -10.24 -17.54 5.78
N THR A 178 -10.48 -17.06 7.00
CA THR A 178 -11.74 -17.27 7.75
C THR A 178 -12.63 -16.02 7.77
N ALA A 179 -12.07 -14.86 7.43
CA ALA A 179 -12.77 -13.59 7.29
C ALA A 179 -12.04 -12.68 6.29
N VAL A 180 -12.77 -11.79 5.62
CA VAL A 180 -12.24 -10.66 4.84
C VAL A 180 -12.38 -9.40 5.69
N THR A 181 -11.27 -8.73 6.00
CA THR A 181 -11.29 -7.44 6.72
C THR A 181 -11.37 -6.30 5.71
N LEU A 182 -12.44 -5.49 5.73
CA LEU A 182 -12.57 -4.27 4.93
C LEU A 182 -12.25 -3.04 5.79
N SER A 183 -11.43 -2.12 5.28
CA SER A 183 -10.93 -0.95 6.02
C SER A 183 -10.55 0.24 5.13
N GLY A 184 -10.22 1.37 5.75
CA GLY A 184 -9.83 2.60 5.04
C GLY A 184 -11.02 3.54 4.77
N LEU A 185 -11.04 4.17 3.59
CA LEU A 185 -12.05 5.15 3.14
C LEU A 185 -13.38 4.47 2.74
N THR A 186 -14.03 3.80 3.68
CA THR A 186 -15.26 3.02 3.46
C THR A 186 -16.33 3.31 4.51
N ASN A 187 -17.60 3.25 4.11
CA ASN A 187 -18.76 3.27 5.02
C ASN A 187 -19.07 1.88 5.60
N SER A 188 -18.31 0.85 5.22
CA SER A 188 -18.56 -0.56 5.54
C SER A 188 -17.29 -1.25 6.08
N ALA A 189 -16.50 -0.53 6.87
CA ALA A 189 -15.36 -1.11 7.59
C ALA A 189 -15.83 -2.22 8.55
N GLY A 190 -15.20 -3.39 8.49
CA GLY A 190 -15.62 -4.55 9.28
C GLY A 190 -14.86 -5.83 8.95
N SER A 191 -15.21 -6.92 9.63
CA SER A 191 -14.69 -8.27 9.38
C SER A 191 -15.84 -9.14 8.89
N TYR A 192 -15.74 -9.63 7.66
CA TYR A 192 -16.78 -10.38 6.97
C TYR A 192 -16.42 -11.86 6.94
N ASP A 193 -17.13 -12.69 7.72
CA ASP A 193 -17.10 -14.15 7.56
C ASP A 193 -18.00 -14.58 6.39
N ILE A 194 -18.05 -15.89 6.10
CA ILE A 194 -18.90 -16.42 5.02
C ILE A 194 -20.38 -16.03 5.21
N THR A 195 -20.88 -16.06 6.46
CA THR A 195 -22.26 -15.66 6.80
C THR A 195 -22.53 -14.20 6.44
N ALA A 196 -21.59 -13.30 6.75
CA ALA A 196 -21.70 -11.88 6.45
C ALA A 196 -21.65 -11.63 4.93
N LEU A 197 -20.82 -12.37 4.18
CA LEU A 197 -20.73 -12.27 2.72
C LEU A 197 -22.01 -12.79 2.02
N GLU A 198 -22.57 -13.90 2.48
CA GLU A 198 -23.82 -14.48 1.95
C GLU A 198 -25.05 -13.56 2.14
N ASN A 199 -25.00 -12.64 3.11
CA ASN A 199 -26.04 -11.64 3.36
C ASN A 199 -25.85 -10.32 2.57
N LEU A 200 -24.78 -10.17 1.78
CA LEU A 200 -24.59 -9.01 0.91
C LEU A 200 -25.46 -9.10 -0.35
N PRO A 201 -25.89 -7.96 -0.93
CA PRO A 201 -26.52 -7.94 -2.25
C PRO A 201 -25.58 -8.51 -3.31
N SER A 202 -25.89 -9.72 -3.78
CA SER A 202 -25.04 -10.50 -4.68
C SER A 202 -25.61 -10.63 -6.09
N VAL A 203 -24.72 -10.91 -7.04
CA VAL A 203 -25.02 -11.19 -8.44
C VAL A 203 -24.38 -12.52 -8.84
N GLN A 204 -24.88 -13.12 -9.93
CA GLN A 204 -24.25 -14.30 -10.55
C GLN A 204 -23.51 -13.92 -11.82
N VAL A 205 -22.27 -14.39 -11.94
CA VAL A 205 -21.34 -14.03 -13.02
C VAL A 205 -20.69 -15.29 -13.58
N SER A 206 -20.78 -15.48 -14.91
CA SER A 206 -20.11 -16.58 -15.61
C SER A 206 -18.71 -16.16 -16.05
N ALA A 207 -17.69 -16.90 -15.61
CA ALA A 207 -16.28 -16.64 -15.93
C ALA A 207 -15.45 -17.92 -15.81
N GLY A 208 -14.32 -18.04 -16.53
CA GLY A 208 -13.40 -19.18 -16.41
C GLY A 208 -13.97 -20.57 -16.73
N GLY A 209 -15.20 -20.66 -17.26
CA GLY A 209 -15.93 -21.92 -17.48
C GLY A 209 -16.90 -22.32 -16.35
N GLY A 210 -16.99 -21.53 -15.27
CA GLY A 210 -17.95 -21.72 -14.18
C GLY A 210 -18.88 -20.51 -14.00
N ALA A 211 -19.85 -20.64 -13.09
CA ALA A 211 -20.66 -19.53 -12.60
C ALA A 211 -20.37 -19.28 -11.12
N TYR A 212 -20.24 -18.01 -10.74
CA TYR A 212 -19.85 -17.56 -9.40
C TYR A 212 -20.93 -16.65 -8.82
N THR A 213 -21.14 -16.74 -7.51
CA THR A 213 -22.04 -15.84 -6.76
C THR A 213 -21.21 -14.97 -5.83
N GLY A 214 -21.46 -13.65 -5.85
CA GLY A 214 -20.67 -12.70 -5.08
C GLY A 214 -21.24 -11.28 -5.07
N ALA A 215 -20.78 -10.46 -4.13
CA ALA A 215 -21.14 -9.04 -4.07
C ALA A 215 -20.27 -8.24 -5.07
N PRO A 216 -20.83 -7.30 -5.86
CA PRO A 216 -20.03 -6.42 -6.72
C PRO A 216 -18.96 -5.66 -5.93
N LEU A 217 -17.72 -5.63 -6.41
CA LEU A 217 -16.57 -5.07 -5.67
C LEU A 217 -16.79 -3.60 -5.27
N PHE A 218 -17.35 -2.79 -6.17
CA PHE A 218 -17.70 -1.39 -5.90
C PHE A 218 -18.70 -1.25 -4.73
N ASN A 219 -19.75 -2.08 -4.74
CA ASN A 219 -20.80 -2.08 -3.73
C ASN A 219 -20.30 -2.61 -2.37
N PHE A 220 -19.37 -3.58 -2.37
CA PHE A 220 -18.70 -4.06 -1.17
C PHE A 220 -17.79 -2.99 -0.58
N VAL A 221 -16.99 -2.33 -1.42
CA VAL A 221 -16.04 -1.27 -1.03
C VAL A 221 -16.73 -0.06 -0.42
N ASN A 222 -17.84 0.40 -1.00
CA ASN A 222 -18.72 1.44 -0.45
C ASN A 222 -17.96 2.66 0.10
N THR A 223 -17.31 3.43 -0.78
CA THR A 223 -16.40 4.52 -0.35
C THR A 223 -17.09 5.59 0.51
N SER A 224 -16.41 6.04 1.56
CA SER A 224 -16.81 7.21 2.35
C SER A 224 -16.44 8.55 1.69
N GLN A 225 -15.77 8.52 0.55
CA GLN A 225 -15.39 9.70 -0.26
C GLN A 225 -15.81 9.55 -1.73
N PRO A 226 -17.12 9.50 -2.05
CA PRO A 226 -17.60 9.36 -3.43
C PRO A 226 -17.21 10.52 -4.35
N GLY A 227 -16.92 11.71 -3.79
CA GLY A 227 -16.41 12.86 -4.54
C GLY A 227 -14.94 12.74 -4.98
N SER A 228 -14.23 11.69 -4.56
CA SER A 228 -12.79 11.49 -4.80
C SER A 228 -12.49 10.14 -5.48
N VAL A 229 -13.45 9.55 -6.18
CA VAL A 229 -13.33 8.20 -6.78
C VAL A 229 -12.18 8.10 -7.79
N THR A 230 -11.93 9.15 -8.57
CA THR A 230 -10.84 9.17 -9.56
C THR A 230 -9.44 9.21 -8.92
N SER A 231 -9.33 9.63 -7.66
CA SER A 231 -8.07 9.65 -6.88
C SER A 231 -7.93 8.46 -5.92
N GLN A 232 -8.84 7.48 -5.94
CA GLN A 232 -8.84 6.35 -5.01
C GLN A 232 -8.36 5.04 -5.63
N ILE A 233 -7.73 4.20 -4.80
CA ILE A 233 -7.39 2.81 -5.07
C ILE A 233 -8.03 1.88 -4.05
N VAL A 234 -8.14 0.61 -4.43
CA VAL A 234 -8.53 -0.49 -3.55
C VAL A 234 -7.49 -1.60 -3.63
N GLU A 235 -6.90 -1.96 -2.50
CA GLU A 235 -5.94 -3.05 -2.38
C GLU A 235 -6.62 -4.31 -1.86
N PHE A 236 -6.49 -5.42 -2.59
CA PHE A 236 -7.00 -6.74 -2.22
C PHE A 236 -5.82 -7.67 -1.89
N THR A 237 -5.76 -8.15 -0.66
CA THR A 237 -4.64 -8.95 -0.12
C THR A 237 -5.08 -10.37 0.23
N ALA A 238 -4.28 -11.36 -0.16
CA ALA A 238 -4.44 -12.76 0.23
C ALA A 238 -3.61 -13.14 1.47
N THR A 239 -3.95 -14.28 2.09
CA THR A 239 -3.20 -14.86 3.22
C THR A 239 -1.72 -15.13 2.96
N ASP A 240 -1.29 -15.26 1.70
CA ASP A 240 0.12 -15.49 1.32
C ASP A 240 0.91 -14.19 1.03
N GLY A 241 0.26 -13.03 1.16
CA GLY A 241 0.84 -11.72 0.82
C GLY A 241 0.77 -11.36 -0.67
N TYR A 242 0.04 -12.11 -1.50
CA TYR A 242 -0.33 -11.64 -2.83
C TYR A 242 -1.27 -10.44 -2.72
N VAL A 243 -0.98 -9.36 -3.45
CA VAL A 243 -1.73 -8.10 -3.44
C VAL A 243 -2.07 -7.70 -4.88
N VAL A 244 -3.32 -7.29 -5.10
CA VAL A 244 -3.81 -6.73 -6.35
C VAL A 244 -4.49 -5.39 -6.06
N THR A 245 -4.16 -4.38 -6.85
CA THR A 245 -4.72 -3.03 -6.77
C THR A 245 -5.69 -2.80 -7.92
N TYR A 246 -6.83 -2.19 -7.62
CA TYR A 246 -7.75 -1.62 -8.59
C TYR A 246 -7.78 -0.09 -8.40
N SER A 247 -8.05 0.68 -9.46
CA SER A 247 -8.56 2.04 -9.28
C SER A 247 -10.00 1.94 -8.76
N LEU A 248 -10.49 2.89 -7.97
CA LEU A 248 -11.91 2.84 -7.58
C LEU A 248 -12.81 3.18 -8.79
N ALA A 249 -12.32 4.00 -9.72
CA ALA A 249 -13.02 4.40 -10.93
C ALA A 249 -13.26 3.24 -11.92
N GLU A 250 -12.37 2.25 -12.07
CA GLU A 250 -12.62 1.09 -12.96
C GLU A 250 -13.72 0.15 -12.44
N LEU A 251 -14.08 0.27 -11.15
CA LEU A 251 -15.14 -0.50 -10.52
C LEU A 251 -16.49 0.25 -10.52
N ASP A 252 -16.47 1.58 -10.58
CA ASP A 252 -17.64 2.45 -10.47
C ASP A 252 -18.44 2.54 -11.81
N PRO A 253 -19.71 2.12 -11.84
CA PRO A 253 -20.57 2.27 -13.02
C PRO A 253 -20.75 3.71 -13.52
N ALA A 254 -20.56 4.72 -12.67
CA ALA A 254 -20.60 6.13 -13.07
C ALA A 254 -19.43 6.53 -13.99
N PHE A 255 -18.35 5.75 -13.98
CA PHE A 255 -17.16 5.91 -14.84
C PHE A 255 -16.98 4.73 -15.81
N GLY A 256 -18.06 4.00 -16.13
CA GLY A 256 -18.05 2.87 -17.07
C GLY A 256 -17.61 1.52 -16.46
N GLY A 257 -17.36 1.48 -15.14
CA GLY A 257 -16.99 0.26 -14.41
C GLY A 257 -18.10 -0.80 -14.39
N SER A 258 -17.72 -2.06 -14.20
CA SER A 258 -18.66 -3.19 -14.25
C SER A 258 -18.89 -3.83 -12.88
N LEU A 259 -20.16 -3.91 -12.48
CA LEU A 259 -20.64 -4.67 -11.31
C LEU A 259 -20.43 -6.20 -11.44
N ASN A 260 -20.00 -6.69 -12.60
CA ASN A 260 -19.61 -8.09 -12.79
C ASN A 260 -18.20 -8.38 -12.24
N ASN A 261 -17.43 -7.37 -11.84
CA ASN A 261 -16.29 -7.55 -10.95
C ASN A 261 -16.84 -7.81 -9.53
N ILE A 262 -16.64 -9.01 -8.98
CA ILE A 262 -17.27 -9.44 -7.72
C ILE A 262 -16.27 -9.94 -6.68
N LEU A 263 -16.66 -9.83 -5.42
CA LEU A 263 -16.16 -10.62 -4.31
C LEU A 263 -16.99 -11.92 -4.28
N ALA A 264 -16.50 -12.93 -4.99
CA ALA A 264 -17.14 -14.24 -5.05
C ALA A 264 -16.94 -14.99 -3.73
N TYR A 265 -18.01 -15.62 -3.23
CA TYR A 265 -18.01 -16.47 -2.04
C TYR A 265 -18.55 -17.89 -2.31
N ALA A 266 -19.08 -18.13 -3.52
CA ALA A 266 -19.54 -19.45 -3.97
C ALA A 266 -19.35 -19.64 -5.49
N SER A 267 -19.23 -20.89 -5.93
CA SER A 267 -19.07 -21.30 -7.32
C SER A 267 -19.94 -22.52 -7.66
N THR A 268 -20.29 -22.70 -8.94
CA THR A 268 -20.75 -23.99 -9.46
C THR A 268 -19.61 -24.98 -9.72
N GLY A 269 -18.37 -24.49 -9.73
CA GLY A 269 -17.13 -25.28 -9.74
C GLY A 269 -16.70 -25.70 -8.32
N SER A 270 -15.52 -26.32 -8.22
CA SER A 270 -14.92 -26.78 -6.95
C SER A 270 -13.97 -25.75 -6.30
N ASP A 271 -14.03 -24.49 -6.73
CA ASP A 271 -13.17 -23.41 -6.25
C ASP A 271 -13.38 -23.16 -4.75
N PHE A 272 -14.62 -23.23 -4.29
CA PHE A 272 -14.97 -23.17 -2.86
C PHE A 272 -15.14 -24.60 -2.31
N PRO A 273 -14.58 -24.94 -1.12
CA PRO A 273 -13.87 -24.06 -0.17
C PRO A 273 -12.34 -24.00 -0.38
N ALA A 274 -11.78 -24.45 -1.51
CA ALA A 274 -10.33 -24.48 -1.72
C ALA A 274 -9.70 -23.07 -1.69
N ASP A 275 -10.38 -22.09 -2.29
CA ASP A 275 -10.07 -20.65 -2.25
C ASP A 275 -10.50 -19.95 -0.95
N ALA A 276 -10.81 -20.73 0.10
CA ALA A 276 -11.34 -20.33 1.40
C ALA A 276 -12.76 -19.73 1.33
N ILE A 277 -13.05 -18.67 2.09
CA ILE A 277 -14.39 -18.06 2.13
C ILE A 277 -14.67 -17.06 0.99
N ALA A 278 -13.63 -16.55 0.32
CA ALA A 278 -13.79 -15.45 -0.63
C ALA A 278 -12.62 -15.32 -1.62
N ARG A 279 -12.94 -14.94 -2.85
CA ARG A 279 -11.97 -14.47 -3.84
C ARG A 279 -12.48 -13.24 -4.60
N THR A 280 -11.59 -12.36 -5.05
CA THR A 280 -11.96 -11.42 -6.13
C THR A 280 -12.11 -12.16 -7.45
N LEU A 281 -12.97 -11.65 -8.33
CA LEU A 281 -13.17 -12.17 -9.67
C LEU A 281 -13.45 -11.02 -10.64
N SER A 282 -12.65 -10.95 -11.70
CA SER A 282 -12.80 -10.00 -12.81
C SER A 282 -12.97 -10.78 -14.12
N PRO A 283 -14.18 -10.84 -14.72
CA PRO A 283 -14.46 -11.74 -15.85
C PRO A 283 -13.62 -11.48 -17.10
N ASN A 284 -13.17 -10.25 -17.27
CA ASN A 284 -12.35 -9.82 -18.42
C ASN A 284 -10.86 -10.22 -18.26
N ASP A 285 -10.43 -10.69 -17.09
CA ASP A 285 -9.04 -11.08 -16.84
C ASP A 285 -8.69 -12.42 -17.50
N SER A 286 -8.09 -12.37 -18.69
CA SER A 286 -7.68 -13.54 -19.48
C SER A 286 -6.61 -14.44 -18.84
N LYS A 287 -6.00 -14.01 -17.72
CA LYS A 287 -4.97 -14.74 -16.97
C LYS A 287 -5.38 -15.05 -15.53
N HIS A 288 -6.58 -14.63 -15.11
CA HIS A 288 -7.08 -14.69 -13.73
C HIS A 288 -6.08 -14.11 -12.70
N GLY A 289 -5.21 -13.18 -13.10
CA GLY A 289 -4.19 -12.62 -12.21
C GLY A 289 -4.80 -11.79 -11.08
N ARG A 290 -5.87 -11.06 -11.37
CA ARG A 290 -6.65 -10.28 -10.40
C ARG A 290 -7.65 -11.12 -9.59
N TRP A 291 -7.65 -12.45 -9.73
CA TRP A 291 -8.57 -13.34 -9.02
C TRP A 291 -7.96 -13.82 -7.69
N VAL A 292 -7.74 -12.88 -6.77
CA VAL A 292 -7.12 -13.06 -5.45
C VAL A 292 -7.94 -14.02 -4.60
N SER A 293 -7.52 -15.29 -4.53
CA SER A 293 -8.12 -16.27 -3.62
C SER A 293 -7.52 -16.23 -2.23
N ASN A 294 -8.21 -16.85 -1.26
CA ASN A 294 -7.83 -16.79 0.16
C ASN A 294 -7.71 -15.32 0.63
N LEU A 295 -8.63 -14.47 0.17
CA LEU A 295 -8.63 -13.03 0.47
C LEU A 295 -8.77 -12.81 1.99
N ASN A 296 -7.91 -11.98 2.58
CA ASN A 296 -7.90 -11.68 4.02
C ASN A 296 -8.17 -10.20 4.35
N SER A 297 -7.84 -9.28 3.44
CA SER A 297 -7.88 -7.85 3.70
C SER A 297 -8.19 -7.06 2.44
N VAL A 298 -9.00 -6.01 2.59
CA VAL A 298 -9.35 -5.02 1.58
C VAL A 298 -9.16 -3.63 2.19
N VAL A 299 -8.35 -2.80 1.55
CA VAL A 299 -8.03 -1.44 2.00
C VAL A 299 -8.44 -0.45 0.91
N VAL A 300 -9.16 0.60 1.30
CA VAL A 300 -9.57 1.70 0.42
C VAL A 300 -8.79 2.95 0.81
N GLU A 301 -8.01 3.53 -0.10
CA GLU A 301 -7.23 4.73 0.18
C GLU A 301 -7.12 5.68 -1.02
N LEU A 302 -6.71 6.92 -0.76
CA LEU A 302 -6.27 7.82 -1.82
C LEU A 302 -4.94 7.30 -2.36
N ALA A 303 -4.83 7.22 -3.68
CA ALA A 303 -3.54 7.05 -4.33
C ALA A 303 -2.60 8.20 -3.89
N SER A 304 -1.32 7.90 -3.70
CA SER A 304 -0.39 8.85 -3.10
C SER A 304 0.91 8.97 -3.89
N PRO A 305 1.23 10.15 -4.47
CA PRO A 305 2.57 10.40 -4.96
C PRO A 305 3.47 10.56 -3.73
N ALA A 306 4.39 9.61 -3.53
CA ALA A 306 5.34 9.67 -2.43
C ALA A 306 6.16 10.96 -2.53
N PRO A 307 6.52 11.61 -1.40
CA PRO A 307 7.28 12.85 -1.42
C PRO A 307 8.63 12.62 -2.11
N VAL A 308 8.80 13.24 -3.29
CA VAL A 308 9.97 13.07 -4.16
C VAL A 308 11.26 13.25 -3.36
N PRO A 309 12.18 12.25 -3.35
CA PRO A 309 13.46 12.31 -2.63
C PRO A 309 14.37 13.45 -3.10
N GLY A 310 14.11 14.66 -2.60
CA GLY A 310 14.77 15.92 -2.96
C GLY A 310 13.96 17.16 -2.60
N ALA A 311 12.62 17.09 -2.64
CA ALA A 311 11.74 18.24 -2.37
C ALA A 311 11.90 18.81 -0.94
N GLY A 312 12.22 17.95 0.04
CA GLY A 312 12.34 18.32 1.45
C GLY A 312 13.55 19.19 1.82
N ILE A 313 14.47 19.49 0.89
CA ILE A 313 15.68 20.29 1.18
C ILE A 313 15.39 21.80 1.04
N LEU A 314 14.51 22.21 0.13
CA LEU A 314 14.23 23.63 -0.11
C LEU A 314 13.30 24.26 0.95
N SER A 315 12.42 23.48 1.57
CA SER A 315 11.49 23.96 2.61
C SER A 315 12.19 24.33 3.93
N LEU A 316 13.31 23.67 4.29
CA LEU A 316 14.11 24.06 5.44
C LEU A 316 14.88 25.38 5.24
N GLY A 317 15.31 25.67 4.00
CA GLY A 317 16.03 26.90 3.68
C GLY A 317 15.20 28.16 3.94
N PHE A 318 13.90 28.13 3.65
CA PHE A 318 13.02 29.29 3.81
C PHE A 318 12.74 29.64 5.29
N LEU A 319 12.69 28.63 6.17
CA LEU A 319 12.46 28.85 7.61
C LEU A 319 13.68 29.46 8.31
N ILE A 320 14.90 29.20 7.80
CA ILE A 320 16.14 29.79 8.33
C ILE A 320 16.29 31.26 7.89
N LEU A 321 15.93 31.58 6.63
CA LEU A 321 16.08 32.94 6.10
C LEU A 321 15.17 33.98 6.79
N LEU A 322 14.01 33.56 7.32
CA LEU A 322 13.12 34.41 8.11
C LEU A 322 13.48 34.46 9.61
N GLY A 323 14.40 33.60 10.08
CA GLY A 323 14.85 33.57 11.48
C GLY A 323 16.04 34.49 11.79
N LEU A 324 16.94 34.74 10.84
CA LEU A 324 18.15 35.54 11.05
C LEU A 324 17.90 37.07 10.94
N SER A 325 17.04 37.59 11.80
CA SER A 325 17.00 39.01 12.18
C SER A 325 17.15 39.23 13.70
N ALA A 326 17.63 38.21 14.41
CA ALA A 326 18.07 38.32 15.80
C ALA A 326 19.45 38.98 15.88
N ARG A 327 19.64 39.93 16.80
CA ARG A 327 20.87 40.73 16.94
C ARG A 327 22.09 39.86 17.26
N THR A 328 23.23 40.19 16.66
CA THR A 328 24.52 39.48 16.74
C THR A 328 25.26 39.58 18.09
N GLY A 329 24.56 39.83 19.20
CA GLY A 329 25.13 39.97 20.54
C GLY A 329 25.07 38.70 21.41
N ASP A 330 23.87 38.11 21.56
CA ASP A 330 23.57 37.28 22.73
C ASP A 330 24.02 35.81 22.65
N ILE A 331 24.30 35.28 21.45
CA ILE A 331 24.75 33.89 21.26
C ILE A 331 26.06 33.61 22.02
N GLY A 332 26.96 34.60 22.07
CA GLY A 332 28.23 34.53 22.80
C GLY A 332 28.12 34.58 24.33
N ALA A 333 26.92 34.86 24.87
CA ALA A 333 26.62 34.78 26.30
C ALA A 333 25.99 33.43 26.67
N ALA A 334 25.08 32.91 25.83
CA ALA A 334 24.41 31.63 26.06
C ALA A 334 25.39 30.44 26.11
N LEU A 335 26.32 30.34 25.15
CA LEU A 335 27.29 29.24 25.08
C LEU A 335 28.25 29.20 26.28
N ARG A 336 28.49 30.32 26.95
CA ARG A 336 29.36 30.42 28.14
C ARG A 336 28.70 29.93 29.44
N ARG A 337 27.40 29.62 29.43
CA ARG A 337 26.68 29.02 30.58
C ARG A 337 26.44 27.51 30.46
N LEU A 338 26.99 26.86 29.43
CA LEU A 338 26.92 25.41 29.23
C LEU A 338 28.25 24.68 29.55
N TRP A 339 29.28 25.43 29.95
CA TRP A 339 30.63 24.95 30.24
C TRP A 339 31.25 25.67 31.46
N ALA A 340 30.43 25.89 32.49
CA ALA A 340 30.80 26.46 33.79
C ALA A 340 29.90 25.86 34.89
#